data_AF-J9F4R8-F1
#
_entry.id   AF-J9F4R8-F1
#
_cell.length_a   1.000
_cell.length_b   1.000
_cell.length_c   1.000
_cell.angle_alpha   90.00
_cell.angle_beta   90.00
_cell.angle_gamma   90.00
#
_symmetry.space_group_name_H-M   'P 1'
#
loop_
_entity.id
_entity.type
_entity.pdbx_description
1 polymer ?
#
loop_
_entity_poly.entity_id
_entity_poly.type
_entity_poly.pdbx_seq_one_letter_code
_entity_poly.pdbx_strand_id
1 'polypeptide(L)' 'MLLDKKRRKSKAVKFLTVIRSLTVSDAQRLIATFGSIRKIANADIDRLLLCPGLGPTKAGNIHAFFRSSFQKA' A
#
# COMPACT_ATOMS: atom_id res chain seq x y z
N MET A 1 -9.27 2.78 -23.23
CA MET A 1 -7.97 3.00 -22.54
C MET A 1 -8.06 3.63 -21.13
N LEU A 2 -8.92 4.62 -20.86
CA LEU A 2 -9.06 5.21 -19.51
C LEU A 2 -9.70 4.26 -18.46
N LEU A 3 -10.62 3.40 -18.90
CA LEU A 3 -11.36 2.47 -18.04
C LEU A 3 -10.43 1.43 -17.39
N ASP A 4 -9.45 0.91 -18.13
CA ASP A 4 -8.47 -0.08 -17.65
C ASP A 4 -7.53 0.49 -16.58
N LYS A 5 -7.18 1.77 -16.69
CA LYS A 5 -6.35 2.47 -15.69
C LYS A 5 -7.12 2.67 -14.38
N LYS A 6 -8.41 2.97 -14.46
CA LYS A 6 -9.31 3.08 -13.30
C LYS A 6 -9.53 1.71 -12.63
N ARG A 7 -9.72 0.64 -13.41
CA ARG A 7 -9.84 -0.74 -12.91
C ARG A 7 -8.55 -1.21 -12.20
N ARG A 8 -7.37 -0.93 -12.77
CA ARG A 8 -6.08 -1.29 -12.16
C ARG A 8 -5.84 -0.58 -10.83
N LYS A 9 -6.13 0.73 -10.76
CA LYS A 9 -6.06 1.48 -9.49
C LYS A 9 -7.02 0.92 -8.45
N SER A 10 -8.25 0.58 -8.83
CA SER A 10 -9.22 -0.02 -7.92
C SER A 10 -8.76 -1.38 -7.37
N LYS A 11 -8.19 -2.26 -8.22
CA LYS A 11 -7.61 -3.53 -7.76
C LYS A 11 -6.44 -3.33 -6.80
N ALA A 12 -5.55 -2.39 -7.10
CA ALA A 12 -4.41 -2.07 -6.24
C ALA A 12 -4.84 -1.52 -4.87
N VAL A 13 -5.86 -0.65 -4.86
CA VAL A 13 -6.44 -0.12 -3.61
C VAL A 13 -7.05 -1.23 -2.78
N LYS A 14 -7.87 -2.11 -3.39
CA LYS A 14 -8.48 -3.25 -2.71
C LYS A 14 -7.43 -4.22 -2.13
N PHE A 15 -6.34 -4.44 -2.85
CA PHE A 15 -5.23 -5.25 -2.36
C PHE A 15 -4.56 -4.62 -1.14
N LEU A 16 -4.26 -3.32 -1.17
CA LEU A 16 -3.63 -2.65 -0.03
C LEU A 16 -4.55 -2.62 1.20
N THR A 17 -5.87 -2.52 1.03
CA THR A 17 -6.80 -2.52 2.16
C THR A 17 -6.89 -3.86 2.92
N VAL A 18 -6.27 -4.94 2.43
CA VAL A 18 -6.15 -6.19 3.23
C VAL A 18 -5.10 -6.07 4.35
N ILE A 19 -4.21 -5.08 4.24
CA ILE A 19 -3.18 -4.82 5.24
C ILE A 19 -3.84 -4.16 6.45
N ARG A 20 -3.51 -4.66 7.64
CA ARG A 20 -4.04 -4.17 8.91
C ARG A 20 -3.85 -2.65 9.05
N SER A 21 -4.91 -1.97 9.50
CA SER A 21 -4.94 -0.52 9.76
C SER A 21 -4.86 0.37 8.51
N LEU A 22 -5.02 -0.18 7.30
CA LEU A 22 -5.15 0.63 6.08
C LEU A 22 -6.61 0.84 5.68
N THR A 23 -6.95 2.09 5.39
CA THR A 23 -8.23 2.47 4.80
C THR A 23 -8.12 2.61 3.29
N VAL A 24 -9.27 2.68 2.60
CA VAL A 24 -9.33 2.98 1.15
C VAL A 24 -8.59 4.28 0.83
N SER A 25 -8.75 5.31 1.66
CA SER A 25 -8.10 6.61 1.50
C SER A 25 -6.58 6.51 1.62
N ASP A 26 -6.07 5.72 2.57
CA ASP A 26 -4.62 5.48 2.72
C ASP A 26 -4.05 4.77 1.50
N ALA A 27 -4.74 3.72 1.03
CA ALA A 27 -4.34 2.96 -0.14
C ALA A 27 -4.34 3.83 -1.42
N GLN A 28 -5.32 4.73 -1.57
CA GLN A 28 -5.33 5.69 -2.66
C GLN A 28 -4.15 6.66 -2.60
N ARG A 29 -3.80 7.19 -1.42
CA ARG A 29 -2.60 8.03 -1.24
C ARG A 29 -1.32 7.28 -1.55
N LEU A 30 -1.16 6.06 -1.04
CA LEU A 30 0.01 5.23 -1.32
C LEU A 30 0.20 5.02 -2.82
N ILE A 31 -0.88 4.69 -3.55
CA ILE A 31 -0.82 4.53 -5.01
C ILE A 31 -0.54 5.86 -5.72
N ALA A 32 -1.02 7.00 -5.19
CA ALA A 32 -0.72 8.31 -5.75
C ALA A 32 0.74 8.72 -5.54
N THR A 33 1.30 8.49 -4.35
CA THR A 33 2.68 8.86 -3.98
C THR A 33 3.72 7.93 -4.62
N PHE A 34 3.52 6.61 -4.53
CA PHE A 34 4.49 5.62 -5.02
C PHE A 34 4.24 5.20 -6.47
N GLY A 35 3.03 5.40 -6.99
CA GLY A 35 2.65 5.05 -8.36
C GLY A 35 2.39 3.55 -8.61
N SER A 36 2.93 2.63 -7.79
CA SER A 36 2.73 1.19 -7.97
C SER A 36 2.89 0.39 -6.67
N ILE A 37 2.20 -0.76 -6.59
CA ILE A 37 2.31 -1.71 -5.46
C ILE A 37 3.74 -2.22 -5.31
N ARG A 38 4.45 -2.48 -6.42
CA ARG A 38 5.84 -2.96 -6.38
C ARG A 38 6.75 -1.96 -5.68
N LYS A 39 6.59 -0.66 -5.95
CA LYS A 39 7.35 0.40 -5.26
C LYS A 39 6.98 0.48 -3.77
N ILE A 40 5.71 0.29 -3.42
CA ILE A 40 5.26 0.25 -2.01
C ILE A 40 5.85 -0.95 -1.28
N ALA A 41 5.86 -2.13 -1.89
CA ALA A 41 6.37 -3.36 -1.29
C ALA A 41 7.88 -3.33 -1.04
N ASN A 42 8.63 -2.62 -1.89
CA ASN A 42 10.08 -2.44 -1.74
C ASN A 42 10.46 -1.16 -0.98
N ALA A 43 9.49 -0.37 -0.53
CA ALA A 43 9.77 0.84 0.23
C ALA A 43 10.14 0.49 1.68
N ASP A 44 11.13 1.18 2.22
CA ASP A 44 11.44 1.15 3.65
C ASP A 44 10.46 2.02 4.45
N ILE A 45 10.46 1.84 5.78
CA ILE A 45 9.54 2.54 6.69
C ILE A 45 9.66 4.06 6.54
N ASP A 46 10.88 4.61 6.47
CA ASP A 46 11.10 6.04 6.26
C ASP A 46 10.47 6.55 4.95
N ARG A 47 10.56 5.75 3.89
CA ARG A 47 9.98 6.11 2.60
C ARG A 47 8.46 6.08 2.67
N LEU A 48 7.88 5.11 3.39
CA LEU A 48 6.44 5.02 3.64
C LEU A 48 5.94 6.22 4.47
N LEU A 49 6.73 6.69 5.44
CA LEU A 49 6.42 7.87 6.26
C LEU A 49 6.40 9.19 5.47
N LEU A 50 7.04 9.25 4.29
CA LEU A 50 6.93 10.41 3.39
C LEU A 50 5.51 10.59 2.82
N CYS A 51 4.64 9.58 2.92
CA CYS A 51 3.25 9.73 2.53
C CYS A 51 2.49 10.61 3.54
N PRO A 52 1.86 11.71 3.10
CA PRO A 52 1.10 12.57 4.01
C PRO A 52 -0.07 11.81 4.63
N GLY A 53 -0.16 11.83 5.96
CA GLY A 53 -1.19 11.15 6.74
C GLY A 53 -0.96 9.65 6.96
N LEU A 54 0.20 9.11 6.58
CA LEU A 54 0.60 7.74 6.89
C LEU A 54 1.42 7.71 8.19
N GLY A 55 0.77 7.35 9.31
CA GLY A 55 1.46 7.24 10.60
C GLY A 55 2.42 6.05 10.69
N PRO A 56 3.33 6.03 11.69
CA PRO A 56 4.33 4.99 11.87
C PRO A 56 3.73 3.59 12.04
N THR A 57 2.58 3.47 12.70
CA THR A 57 1.84 2.19 12.82
C THR A 57 1.46 1.63 11.44
N LYS A 58 0.94 2.47 10.54
CA LYS A 58 0.53 2.06 9.19
C LYS A 58 1.74 1.69 8.33
N ALA A 59 2.79 2.50 8.40
CA ALA A 59 4.05 2.24 7.69
C ALA A 59 4.68 0.91 8.14
N GLY A 60 4.75 0.68 9.46
CA GLY A 60 5.22 -0.57 10.05
C GLY A 60 4.40 -1.78 9.59
N ASN A 61 3.07 -1.68 9.61
CA ASN A 61 2.18 -2.76 9.15
C ASN A 61 2.38 -3.08 7.66
N ILE A 62 2.55 -2.08 6.80
CA ILE A 62 2.83 -2.29 5.37
C ILE A 62 4.17 -3.01 5.20
N HIS A 63 5.21 -2.48 5.83
CA HIS A 63 6.55 -3.02 5.73
C HIS A 63 6.61 -4.46 6.24
N ALA A 64 5.99 -4.73 7.39
CA ALA A 64 5.85 -6.06 7.96
C ALA A 64 5.02 -6.98 7.06
N PHE A 65 3.91 -6.52 6.49
CA PHE A 65 3.06 -7.35 5.63
C PHE A 65 3.81 -7.89 4.41
N PHE A 66 4.61 -7.06 3.74
CA PHE A 66 5.37 -7.49 2.55
C PHE A 66 6.62 -8.31 2.87
N ARG A 67 7.16 -8.20 4.10
CA ARG A 67 8.36 -8.93 4.54
C ARG A 67 8.05 -10.12 5.44
N SER A 68 6.80 -10.26 5.89
CA SER A 68 6.37 -11.43 6.65
C SER A 68 6.38 -12.65 5.75
N SER A 69 6.82 -13.78 6.30
CA SER A 69 6.66 -15.06 5.62
C SER A 69 5.18 -15.40 5.59
N PHE A 70 4.62 -15.60 4.38
CA PHE A 70 3.28 -16.12 4.24
C PHE A 70 3.30 -17.58 4.70
N GLN A 71 2.93 -17.80 5.97
CA GLN A 71 2.68 -19.14 6.47
C GLN A 71 1.48 -19.69 5.70
N LYS A 72 1.68 -20.81 5.01
CA LYS A 72 0.57 -21.58 4.44
C LYS A 72 -0.26 -22.08 5.63
N ALA A 73 -1.52 -21.70 5.68
CA ALA A 73 -2.51 -22.38 6.50
C ALA A 73 -2.87 -23.72 5.85
#